data_AF-A0A3B8LCI1-F1
#
_entry.id   AF-A0A3B8LCI1-F1
#
_cell.length_a   1.000
_cell.length_b   1.000
_cell.length_c   1.000
_cell.angle_alpha   90.00
_cell.angle_beta   90.00
_cell.angle_gamma   90.00
#
_symmetry.space_group_name_H-M   'P 1'
#
loop_
_entity.id
_entity.type
_entity.pdbx_description
1 polymer ?
#
loop_
_entity_poly.entity_id
_entity_poly.type
_entity_poly.pdbx_seq_one_letter_code
_entity_poly.pdbx_strand_id
1 'polypeptide(L)'
;MILKEESRNLKRNASVVFLQCAIGCWLCFCFLMLSFAPACTDNGAGNDEVAVQTCDLEGVCTIKYDTANSTTLGERTCALRTEKGKTCGDCWDYQFDSDGNVTQKTCVICKLCNADFDCIEDENCPTAAPFCQQGTCVSCQSNSDCDTEKPFCIEGGCQACRKDNDCTKEALPQCEDGVCVACKCSSTDKTKPYCLKKEADQSVDCVACLKDSHCGATTPKCDTTEYVCKPFCTKDSDCASNEFCDSGKCLQCRASSDCTSAKQPLCVEGVCMCEKDSDCPAGFGKCESGNCIQCSQSSDCPEGFTRCVSGECLLQLCSESAECTNPNYGKCKRIGPNTFCVGCLQDSDCDNGKSCDTTVFLCR
;
A
#
# COMPACT_ATOMS: atom_id res chain seq x y z
N MET A 1 -20.09 -38.42 32.05
CA MET A 1 -21.09 -39.40 31.56
C MET A 1 -21.03 -39.42 30.04
N ILE A 2 -21.23 -40.60 29.42
CA ILE A 2 -21.80 -40.85 28.07
C ILE A 2 -21.30 -39.92 26.93
N LEU A 3 -20.38 -40.30 26.02
CA LEU A 3 -20.29 -41.44 25.06
C LEU A 3 -21.01 -41.24 23.71
N LYS A 4 -20.42 -41.90 22.69
CA LYS A 4 -20.88 -42.16 21.30
C LYS A 4 -20.60 -41.05 20.26
N GLU A 5 -20.08 -41.34 19.05
CA GLU A 5 -20.39 -42.39 18.04
C GLU A 5 -21.75 -42.16 17.35
N GLU A 6 -21.98 -42.42 16.06
CA GLU A 6 -21.13 -43.04 15.02
C GLU A 6 -21.58 -42.62 13.59
N SER A 7 -20.62 -42.45 12.68
CA SER A 7 -20.58 -42.93 11.27
C SER A 7 -21.73 -42.75 10.24
N ARG A 8 -21.28 -42.71 8.96
CA ARG A 8 -21.92 -43.25 7.73
C ARG A 8 -23.23 -42.61 7.22
N ASN A 9 -23.12 -42.11 5.98
CA ASN A 9 -23.89 -42.74 4.90
C ASN A 9 -23.05 -42.94 3.64
N LEU A 10 -23.39 -43.97 2.86
CA LEU A 10 -22.57 -44.49 1.74
C LEU A 10 -23.49 -45.04 0.66
N LYS A 11 -23.31 -44.66 -0.63
CA LYS A 11 -23.83 -45.30 -1.87
C LYS A 11 -23.66 -44.36 -3.08
N ARG A 12 -23.50 -44.83 -4.33
CA ARG A 12 -23.02 -46.14 -4.84
C ARG A 12 -22.78 -46.02 -6.36
N ASN A 13 -21.78 -46.74 -6.86
CA ASN A 13 -21.75 -47.61 -8.08
C ASN A 13 -20.25 -47.83 -8.41
N ALA A 14 -19.65 -49.03 -8.35
CA ALA A 14 -19.98 -50.32 -8.99
C ALA A 14 -19.86 -50.22 -10.53
N SER A 15 -19.13 -51.06 -11.27
CA SER A 15 -18.90 -52.52 -11.16
C SER A 15 -17.71 -52.97 -12.08
N VAL A 16 -17.07 -54.15 -12.05
CA VAL A 16 -16.96 -55.32 -11.11
C VAL A 16 -15.90 -56.31 -11.69
N VAL A 17 -15.22 -57.17 -10.88
CA VAL A 17 -14.41 -58.37 -11.31
C VAL A 17 -13.09 -58.02 -12.09
N PHE A 18 -11.95 -58.74 -12.10
CA PHE A 18 -11.30 -59.87 -11.37
C PHE A 18 -9.80 -59.95 -11.83
N LEU A 19 -8.84 -60.76 -11.32
CA LEU A 19 -8.63 -61.61 -10.12
C LEU A 19 -7.10 -61.83 -9.95
N GLN A 20 -6.61 -62.40 -8.84
CA GLN A 20 -5.21 -62.83 -8.65
C GLN A 20 -4.91 -64.22 -9.24
N CYS A 21 -3.64 -64.47 -9.57
CA CYS A 21 -3.00 -65.74 -9.22
C CYS A 21 -1.50 -65.53 -8.95
N ALA A 22 -0.91 -66.36 -8.09
CA ALA A 22 0.51 -66.40 -7.74
C ALA A 22 0.96 -67.86 -7.60
N ILE A 23 2.25 -68.08 -7.34
CA ILE A 23 2.91 -69.41 -7.26
C ILE A 23 3.08 -70.05 -8.65
N GLY A 24 4.26 -70.56 -9.04
CA GLY A 24 5.57 -70.47 -8.40
C GLY A 24 6.52 -71.60 -8.86
N CYS A 25 7.82 -71.31 -8.88
CA CYS A 25 8.98 -72.24 -8.91
C CYS A 25 8.96 -73.45 -9.88
N TRP A 26 9.99 -73.57 -10.72
CA TRP A 26 10.79 -74.80 -10.81
C TRP A 26 12.20 -74.48 -11.36
N LEU A 27 13.12 -75.43 -11.23
CA LEU A 27 14.57 -75.23 -11.39
C LEU A 27 15.15 -75.90 -12.66
N CYS A 28 16.43 -75.59 -12.90
CA CYS A 28 17.44 -76.39 -13.63
C CYS A 28 17.51 -76.33 -15.17
N PHE A 29 18.71 -75.93 -15.65
CA PHE A 29 19.45 -76.40 -16.85
C PHE A 29 18.73 -76.33 -18.23
N CYS A 30 19.31 -75.76 -19.30
CA CYS A 30 20.69 -75.98 -19.77
C CYS A 30 21.15 -74.98 -20.85
N PHE A 31 22.48 -74.78 -20.93
CA PHE A 31 23.31 -74.53 -22.13
C PHE A 31 23.25 -73.22 -22.95
N LEU A 32 24.48 -72.74 -23.23
CA LEU A 32 24.96 -71.90 -24.32
C LEU A 32 23.99 -70.97 -25.09
N MET A 33 24.24 -69.66 -24.99
CA MET A 33 24.65 -68.88 -26.16
C MET A 33 25.79 -67.92 -25.80
N LEU A 34 27.00 -68.21 -26.31
CA LEU A 34 28.08 -67.24 -26.42
C LEU A 34 27.78 -66.36 -27.65
N SER A 35 27.17 -65.20 -27.42
CA SER A 35 26.90 -64.23 -28.48
C SER A 35 28.11 -63.32 -28.69
N PHE A 36 28.81 -63.53 -29.80
CA PHE A 36 30.00 -62.81 -30.21
C PHE A 36 29.83 -61.28 -30.16
N ALA A 37 30.54 -60.61 -29.27
CA ALA A 37 31.06 -59.28 -29.59
C ALA A 37 32.20 -59.48 -30.60
N PRO A 38 32.23 -58.74 -31.73
CA PRO A 38 33.36 -58.80 -32.65
C PRO A 38 34.58 -58.20 -31.96
N ALA A 39 35.58 -59.04 -31.69
CA ALA A 39 36.90 -58.54 -31.34
C ALA A 39 37.51 -57.91 -32.59
N CYS A 40 37.56 -56.58 -32.64
CA CYS A 40 38.32 -55.85 -33.66
C CYS A 40 39.82 -56.01 -33.38
N THR A 41 40.37 -57.18 -33.72
CA THR A 41 41.83 -57.38 -33.79
C THR A 41 42.36 -56.68 -35.04
N ASP A 42 42.81 -55.45 -34.89
CA ASP A 42 43.57 -54.78 -35.94
C ASP A 42 45.06 -54.80 -35.60
N ASN A 43 45.87 -55.44 -36.46
CA ASN A 43 47.32 -55.53 -36.28
C ASN A 43 48.00 -54.37 -37.02
N GLY A 44 47.73 -53.15 -36.58
CA GLY A 44 48.33 -51.90 -37.08
C GLY A 44 49.22 -51.25 -36.02
N ALA A 45 50.54 -51.25 -36.23
CA ALA A 45 51.47 -50.66 -35.27
C ALA A 45 51.47 -49.13 -35.34
N GLY A 46 50.77 -48.48 -34.41
CA GLY A 46 50.79 -47.05 -34.16
C GLY A 46 50.27 -46.76 -32.75
N ASN A 47 51.11 -46.18 -31.89
CA ASN A 47 50.78 -45.99 -30.48
C ASN A 47 49.72 -44.88 -30.32
N ASP A 48 48.55 -45.23 -29.77
CA ASP A 48 47.74 -44.42 -28.84
C ASP A 48 46.48 -45.21 -28.44
N GLU A 49 46.62 -46.16 -27.50
CA GLU A 49 45.49 -46.93 -26.97
C GLU A 49 44.68 -46.11 -25.94
N VAL A 50 43.43 -45.76 -26.28
CA VAL A 50 42.48 -45.16 -25.33
C VAL A 50 41.37 -46.16 -25.02
N ALA A 51 41.26 -46.56 -23.76
CA ALA A 51 40.41 -47.66 -23.33
C ALA A 51 38.95 -47.26 -23.06
N VAL A 52 38.02 -48.00 -23.68
CA VAL A 52 36.63 -48.27 -23.27
C VAL A 52 35.80 -47.08 -22.77
N GLN A 53 34.94 -46.54 -23.63
CA GLN A 53 33.77 -45.77 -23.20
C GLN A 53 32.72 -46.71 -22.57
N THR A 54 32.28 -46.41 -21.34
CA THR A 54 31.04 -46.95 -20.77
C THR A 54 30.00 -45.84 -20.66
N CYS A 55 28.87 -46.00 -21.35
CA CYS A 55 27.66 -45.22 -21.06
C CYS A 55 26.81 -46.05 -20.08
N ASP A 56 26.23 -45.41 -19.06
CA ASP A 56 25.23 -46.04 -18.21
C ASP A 56 23.81 -45.94 -18.83
N LEU A 57 22.82 -46.50 -18.13
CA LEU A 57 21.42 -46.49 -18.57
C LEU A 57 20.71 -45.14 -18.34
N GLU A 58 21.38 -44.17 -17.71
CA GLU A 58 20.86 -42.81 -17.48
C GLU A 58 21.45 -41.78 -18.46
N GLY A 59 22.46 -42.17 -19.24
CA GLY A 59 23.05 -41.39 -20.33
C GLY A 59 24.38 -40.73 -20.01
N VAL A 60 24.97 -40.99 -18.83
CA VAL A 60 26.23 -40.35 -18.42
C VAL A 60 27.40 -40.96 -19.19
N CYS A 61 28.25 -40.09 -19.76
CA CYS A 61 29.45 -40.48 -20.47
C CYS A 61 30.70 -40.13 -19.65
N THR A 62 31.27 -41.13 -18.97
CA THR A 62 32.55 -40.99 -18.27
C THR A 62 33.69 -41.34 -19.21
N ILE A 63 34.60 -40.40 -19.46
CA ILE A 63 35.80 -40.63 -20.27
C ILE A 63 37.02 -40.60 -19.34
N LYS A 64 37.85 -41.65 -19.42
CA LYS A 64 39.13 -41.73 -18.72
C LYS A 64 40.25 -41.54 -19.72
N TYR A 65 41.19 -40.68 -19.37
CA TYR A 65 42.38 -40.39 -20.16
C TYR A 65 43.59 -40.83 -19.35
N ASP A 66 44.49 -41.60 -19.95
CA ASP A 66 45.83 -41.77 -19.39
C ASP A 66 46.73 -40.68 -19.97
N THR A 67 47.15 -39.74 -19.13
CA THR A 67 48.18 -38.76 -19.50
C THR A 67 49.54 -39.39 -19.19
N ALA A 68 50.33 -39.67 -20.22
CA ALA A 68 51.58 -40.45 -20.19
C ALA A 68 52.74 -39.89 -19.32
N ASN A 69 52.46 -39.03 -18.34
CA ASN A 69 53.41 -38.55 -17.33
C ASN A 69 52.74 -38.18 -15.98
N SER A 70 51.58 -38.77 -15.63
CA SER A 70 50.92 -38.57 -14.33
C SER A 70 50.46 -39.89 -13.70
N THR A 71 50.77 -40.11 -12.42
CA THR A 71 50.30 -41.27 -11.64
C THR A 71 48.89 -41.09 -11.06
N THR A 72 48.18 -40.02 -11.42
CA THR A 72 46.77 -39.79 -11.08
C THR A 72 45.90 -39.75 -12.33
N LEU A 73 44.98 -40.71 -12.44
CA LEU A 73 43.91 -40.71 -13.44
C LEU A 73 42.96 -39.52 -13.20
N GLY A 74 42.96 -38.56 -14.12
CA GLY A 74 42.03 -37.43 -14.11
C GLY A 74 40.64 -37.85 -14.60
N GLU A 75 39.74 -38.15 -13.67
CA GLU A 75 38.36 -38.52 -13.99
C GLU A 75 37.52 -37.27 -14.31
N ARG A 76 37.07 -37.14 -15.57
CA ARG A 76 36.14 -36.07 -16.00
C ARG A 76 34.80 -36.68 -16.38
N THR A 77 33.77 -36.42 -15.56
CA THR A 77 32.41 -36.90 -15.79
C THR A 77 31.60 -35.87 -16.57
N CYS A 78 31.30 -36.16 -17.84
CA CYS A 78 30.40 -35.33 -18.63
C CYS A 78 28.95 -35.81 -18.47
N ALA A 79 28.23 -35.19 -17.54
CA ALA A 79 26.80 -35.44 -17.34
C ALA A 79 25.98 -34.74 -18.44
N LEU A 80 25.55 -35.49 -19.45
CA LEU A 80 24.64 -35.02 -20.50
C LEU A 80 23.32 -35.77 -20.41
N ARG A 81 22.19 -35.03 -20.38
CA ARG A 81 20.89 -35.59 -20.75
C ARG A 81 20.69 -35.43 -22.24
N THR A 82 21.11 -36.42 -23.03
CA THR A 82 20.82 -36.45 -24.46
C THR A 82 19.35 -36.81 -24.72
N GLU A 83 18.79 -36.29 -25.82
CA GLU A 83 17.50 -36.80 -26.30
C GLU A 83 17.62 -38.28 -26.67
N LYS A 84 16.51 -39.01 -26.47
CA LYS A 84 16.47 -40.47 -26.45
C LYS A 84 16.78 -41.10 -27.81
N GLY A 85 18.05 -41.37 -28.09
CA GLY A 85 18.48 -42.20 -29.23
C GLY A 85 19.80 -41.84 -29.94
N LYS A 86 20.62 -40.92 -29.44
CA LYS A 86 21.95 -40.61 -30.04
C LYS A 86 23.11 -41.20 -29.22
N THR A 87 24.10 -41.75 -29.92
CA THR A 87 25.34 -42.33 -29.36
C THR A 87 26.56 -41.49 -29.70
N CYS A 88 27.52 -41.38 -28.78
CA CYS A 88 28.67 -40.45 -28.86
C CYS A 88 29.76 -40.80 -29.90
N GLY A 89 29.46 -41.59 -30.94
CA GLY A 89 30.42 -41.99 -31.97
C GLY A 89 30.69 -40.94 -33.04
N ASP A 90 29.67 -40.17 -33.42
CA ASP A 90 29.64 -39.40 -34.68
C ASP A 90 30.28 -37.99 -34.60
N CYS A 91 31.11 -37.74 -33.58
CA CYS A 91 31.49 -36.38 -33.18
C CYS A 91 33.01 -36.13 -33.21
N TRP A 92 33.64 -36.34 -34.37
CA TRP A 92 35.07 -36.06 -34.59
C TRP A 92 35.30 -35.19 -35.84
N ASP A 93 36.08 -34.12 -35.66
CA ASP A 93 36.52 -33.18 -36.69
C ASP A 93 37.89 -33.66 -37.17
N TYR A 94 38.00 -33.97 -38.46
CA TYR A 94 39.20 -34.55 -39.06
C TYR A 94 39.80 -33.58 -40.07
N GLN A 95 41.02 -33.12 -39.81
CA GLN A 95 41.83 -32.45 -40.84
C GLN A 95 42.59 -33.50 -41.64
N PHE A 96 42.67 -33.29 -42.95
CA PHE A 96 43.36 -34.17 -43.89
C PHE A 96 44.48 -33.40 -44.59
N ASP A 97 45.58 -34.08 -44.92
CA ASP A 97 46.63 -33.54 -45.80
C ASP A 97 46.25 -33.59 -47.29
N SER A 98 47.16 -33.13 -48.15
CA SER A 98 47.03 -33.17 -49.62
C SER A 98 46.90 -34.57 -50.21
N ASP A 99 47.29 -35.59 -49.46
CA ASP A 99 47.35 -36.99 -49.89
C ASP A 99 46.20 -37.83 -49.28
N GLY A 100 45.34 -37.18 -48.47
CA GLY A 100 44.12 -37.76 -47.90
C GLY A 100 44.28 -38.42 -46.53
N ASN A 101 45.42 -38.26 -45.84
CA ASN A 101 45.66 -38.83 -44.52
C ASN A 101 45.17 -37.88 -43.42
N VAL A 102 44.64 -38.44 -42.33
CA VAL A 102 44.22 -37.65 -41.16
C VAL A 102 45.46 -37.09 -40.43
N THR A 103 45.56 -35.76 -40.35
CA THR A 103 46.66 -35.05 -39.67
C THR A 103 46.26 -34.48 -38.31
N GLN A 104 44.96 -34.23 -38.08
CA GLN A 104 44.44 -33.82 -36.78
C GLN A 104 43.08 -34.46 -36.52
N LYS A 105 42.89 -35.03 -35.33
CA LYS A 105 41.65 -35.64 -34.85
C LYS A 105 41.15 -34.86 -33.63
N THR A 106 40.02 -34.17 -33.77
CA THR A 106 39.52 -33.24 -32.74
C THR A 106 38.12 -33.63 -32.30
N CYS A 107 37.84 -33.72 -31.00
CA CYS A 107 36.50 -34.11 -30.53
C CYS A 107 35.51 -32.94 -30.71
N VAL A 108 34.48 -33.13 -31.56
CA VAL A 108 33.44 -32.12 -31.82
C VAL A 108 32.55 -31.94 -30.60
N ILE A 109 32.40 -32.97 -29.75
CA ILE A 109 31.59 -32.86 -28.52
C ILE A 109 32.11 -31.72 -27.64
N CYS A 110 33.42 -31.59 -27.46
CA CYS A 110 34.00 -30.48 -26.69
C CYS A 110 33.73 -29.09 -27.33
N LYS A 111 33.53 -29.04 -28.64
CA LYS A 111 33.21 -27.83 -29.42
C LYS A 111 31.71 -27.49 -29.39
N LEU A 112 30.84 -28.48 -29.16
CA LEU A 112 29.39 -28.35 -28.98
C LEU A 112 29.00 -28.06 -27.52
N CYS A 113 29.67 -28.68 -26.53
CA CYS A 113 29.53 -28.31 -25.12
C CYS A 113 29.86 -26.83 -24.87
N ASN A 114 30.69 -26.23 -25.72
CA ASN A 114 31.03 -24.80 -25.69
C ASN A 114 29.99 -23.91 -26.44
N ALA A 115 28.83 -24.45 -26.78
CA ALA A 115 27.73 -23.75 -27.45
C ALA A 115 26.36 -23.97 -26.78
N ASP A 116 26.19 -25.05 -26.00
CA ASP A 116 24.99 -25.32 -25.20
C ASP A 116 25.04 -24.68 -23.78
N PHE A 117 26.20 -24.15 -23.37
CA PHE A 117 26.42 -23.46 -22.09
C PHE A 117 26.95 -22.03 -22.34
N ASP A 118 26.47 -21.06 -21.57
CA ASP A 118 26.93 -19.65 -21.61
C ASP A 118 28.38 -19.50 -21.09
N CYS A 119 28.81 -20.44 -20.25
CA CYS A 119 30.09 -20.39 -19.55
C CYS A 119 30.60 -21.78 -19.15
N ILE A 120 31.90 -21.85 -18.86
CA ILE A 120 32.57 -22.97 -18.18
C ILE A 120 33.22 -22.48 -16.88
N GLU A 121 33.69 -21.24 -16.85
CA GLU A 121 34.20 -20.52 -15.67
C GLU A 121 33.73 -19.05 -15.64
N ASP A 122 33.86 -18.40 -14.49
CA ASP A 122 33.43 -17.01 -14.25
C ASP A 122 34.02 -16.02 -15.27
N GLU A 123 35.26 -16.26 -15.73
CA GLU A 123 35.95 -15.41 -16.72
C GLU A 123 35.29 -15.40 -18.11
N ASN A 124 34.37 -16.34 -18.39
CA ASN A 124 33.62 -16.37 -19.63
C ASN A 124 32.38 -15.44 -19.58
N CYS A 125 31.94 -15.04 -18.39
CA CYS A 125 30.68 -14.35 -18.19
C CYS A 125 30.76 -12.81 -18.32
N PRO A 126 29.66 -12.14 -18.73
CA PRO A 126 29.61 -10.68 -18.79
C PRO A 126 29.52 -10.07 -17.39
N THR A 127 29.99 -8.83 -17.24
CA THR A 127 29.98 -8.10 -15.95
C THR A 127 28.59 -7.86 -15.33
N ALA A 128 27.51 -8.08 -16.08
CA ALA A 128 26.13 -8.04 -15.58
C ALA A 128 25.64 -9.37 -14.97
N ALA A 129 26.36 -10.47 -15.20
CA ALA A 129 26.06 -11.80 -14.69
C ALA A 129 27.37 -12.60 -14.45
N PRO A 130 28.28 -12.13 -13.57
CA PRO A 130 29.71 -12.47 -13.65
C PRO A 130 30.10 -13.85 -13.11
N PHE A 131 29.15 -14.67 -12.65
CA PHE A 131 29.44 -15.98 -12.06
C PHE A 131 28.91 -17.10 -12.96
N CYS A 132 29.68 -18.18 -13.14
CA CYS A 132 29.23 -19.36 -13.85
C CYS A 132 28.60 -20.38 -12.89
N GLN A 133 27.32 -20.67 -13.06
CA GLN A 133 26.61 -21.67 -12.26
C GLN A 133 25.95 -22.72 -13.18
N GLN A 134 26.43 -23.96 -13.09
CA GLN A 134 25.95 -25.09 -13.92
C GLN A 134 25.99 -24.85 -15.44
N GLY A 135 26.86 -23.94 -15.89
CA GLY A 135 27.03 -23.56 -17.30
C GLY A 135 26.11 -22.43 -17.78
N THR A 136 25.40 -21.76 -16.87
CA THR A 136 24.68 -20.50 -17.13
C THR A 136 25.33 -19.36 -16.36
N CYS A 137 25.44 -18.19 -16.98
CA CYS A 137 25.94 -16.99 -16.31
C CYS A 137 24.87 -16.38 -15.40
N VAL A 138 25.19 -16.23 -14.11
CA VAL A 138 24.28 -15.74 -13.07
C VAL A 138 24.83 -14.46 -12.41
N SER A 139 23.92 -13.61 -11.94
CA SER A 139 24.26 -12.33 -11.29
C SER A 139 24.78 -12.45 -9.87
N CYS A 140 24.57 -13.60 -9.21
CA CYS A 140 25.00 -13.86 -7.85
C CYS A 140 25.11 -15.36 -7.57
N GLN A 141 25.95 -15.72 -6.59
CA GLN A 141 25.90 -17.02 -5.92
C GLN A 141 25.34 -16.90 -4.49
N SER A 142 25.31 -15.68 -3.95
CA SER A 142 25.00 -15.34 -2.57
C SER A 142 24.46 -13.91 -2.43
N ASN A 143 23.85 -13.56 -1.29
CA ASN A 143 23.36 -12.20 -1.05
C ASN A 143 24.48 -11.14 -0.96
N SER A 144 25.74 -11.53 -0.74
CA SER A 144 26.88 -10.61 -0.70
C SER A 144 27.32 -10.12 -2.08
N ASP A 145 26.86 -10.78 -3.14
CA ASP A 145 27.20 -10.43 -4.53
C ASP A 145 26.22 -9.38 -5.10
N CYS A 146 25.12 -9.11 -4.39
CA CYS A 146 24.06 -8.20 -4.79
C CYS A 146 24.17 -6.83 -4.12
N ASP A 147 23.65 -5.80 -4.79
CA ASP A 147 23.59 -4.42 -4.28
C ASP A 147 22.46 -4.18 -3.25
N THR A 148 22.41 -2.96 -2.69
CA THR A 148 21.41 -2.58 -1.67
C THR A 148 20.01 -2.27 -2.22
N GLU A 149 19.80 -2.22 -3.53
CA GLU A 149 18.47 -2.16 -4.15
C GLU A 149 17.91 -3.55 -4.46
N LYS A 150 18.77 -4.56 -4.66
CA LYS A 150 18.41 -5.95 -4.98
C LYS A 150 19.09 -7.01 -4.06
N PRO A 151 19.02 -6.90 -2.72
CA PRO A 151 19.92 -7.60 -1.79
C PRO A 151 19.68 -9.11 -1.60
N PHE A 152 18.84 -9.76 -2.41
CA PHE A 152 18.54 -11.18 -2.28
C PHE A 152 18.93 -11.95 -3.54
N CYS A 153 19.86 -12.90 -3.40
CA CYS A 153 20.18 -13.83 -4.46
C CYS A 153 19.16 -14.97 -4.47
N ILE A 154 18.47 -15.14 -5.60
CA ILE A 154 17.39 -16.12 -5.78
C ILE A 154 17.53 -16.70 -7.19
N GLU A 155 17.78 -18.00 -7.29
CA GLU A 155 17.93 -18.72 -8.57
C GLU A 155 18.98 -18.07 -9.51
N GLY A 156 20.05 -17.51 -8.93
CA GLY A 156 21.12 -16.79 -9.65
C GLY A 156 20.80 -15.33 -9.99
N GLY A 157 19.58 -14.87 -9.76
CA GLY A 157 19.15 -13.48 -9.93
C GLY A 157 19.21 -12.67 -8.63
N CYS A 158 19.83 -11.49 -8.65
CA CYS A 158 19.63 -10.48 -7.60
C CYS A 158 18.22 -9.88 -7.70
N GLN A 159 17.44 -9.98 -6.63
CA GLN A 159 16.04 -9.55 -6.53
C GLN A 159 15.84 -8.59 -5.35
N ALA A 160 14.88 -7.66 -5.48
CA ALA A 160 14.57 -6.65 -4.47
C ALA A 160 13.86 -7.21 -3.23
N CYS A 161 13.23 -8.38 -3.35
CA CYS A 161 12.44 -8.98 -2.28
C CYS A 161 12.23 -10.49 -2.51
N ARG A 162 11.90 -11.23 -1.45
CA ARG A 162 11.34 -12.60 -1.51
C ARG A 162 9.87 -12.63 -1.07
N LYS A 163 9.41 -11.57 -0.40
CA LYS A 163 8.09 -11.40 0.23
C LYS A 163 7.87 -9.94 0.61
N ASP A 164 6.62 -9.53 0.83
CA ASP A 164 6.20 -8.18 1.22
C ASP A 164 7.00 -7.59 2.40
N ASN A 165 7.36 -8.42 3.39
CA ASN A 165 8.15 -7.98 4.54
C ASN A 165 9.54 -7.44 4.17
N ASP A 166 10.13 -7.90 3.06
CA ASP A 166 11.42 -7.40 2.56
C ASP A 166 11.26 -6.00 1.91
N CYS A 167 10.05 -5.63 1.48
CA CYS A 167 9.75 -4.34 0.87
C CYS A 167 9.50 -3.25 1.93
N THR A 168 10.49 -2.37 2.10
CA THR A 168 10.50 -1.30 3.12
C THR A 168 9.99 0.07 2.63
N LYS A 169 9.87 0.27 1.31
CA LYS A 169 9.39 1.52 0.70
C LYS A 169 7.86 1.58 0.79
N GLU A 170 7.29 2.55 1.52
CA GLU A 170 5.84 2.70 1.74
C GLU A 170 4.99 2.64 0.45
N ALA A 171 5.47 3.28 -0.62
CA ALA A 171 4.80 3.31 -1.93
C ALA A 171 4.87 2.00 -2.72
N LEU A 172 5.73 1.05 -2.32
CA LEU A 172 5.98 -0.22 -3.00
C LEU A 172 6.03 -1.38 -1.97
N PRO A 173 4.95 -1.66 -1.22
CA PRO A 173 5.01 -2.51 -0.02
C PRO A 173 4.84 -4.02 -0.31
N GLN A 174 4.58 -4.43 -1.56
CA GLN A 174 4.36 -5.83 -1.94
C GLN A 174 5.46 -6.36 -2.84
N CYS A 175 5.74 -7.66 -2.74
CA CYS A 175 6.71 -8.34 -3.58
C CYS A 175 6.02 -9.14 -4.70
N GLU A 176 6.38 -8.87 -5.95
CA GLU A 176 5.92 -9.63 -7.11
C GLU A 176 7.10 -9.89 -8.05
N ASP A 177 7.30 -11.15 -8.44
CA ASP A 177 8.37 -11.61 -9.35
C ASP A 177 9.76 -11.02 -9.03
N GLY A 178 10.09 -10.93 -7.74
CA GLY A 178 11.37 -10.41 -7.25
C GLY A 178 11.48 -8.88 -7.18
N VAL A 179 10.40 -8.14 -7.45
CA VAL A 179 10.35 -6.68 -7.50
C VAL A 179 9.38 -6.16 -6.44
N CYS A 180 9.78 -5.12 -5.71
CA CYS A 180 8.84 -4.38 -4.85
C CYS A 180 7.92 -3.52 -5.72
N VAL A 181 6.63 -3.86 -5.75
CA VAL A 181 5.61 -3.24 -6.60
C VAL A 181 4.62 -2.40 -5.78
N ALA A 182 3.96 -1.46 -6.46
CA ALA A 182 2.80 -0.76 -5.92
C ALA A 182 1.68 -1.78 -5.65
N CYS A 183 1.06 -1.70 -4.47
CA CYS A 183 0.25 -2.79 -3.95
C CYS A 183 -1.05 -3.01 -4.74
N LYS A 184 -1.37 -4.29 -5.01
CA LYS A 184 -2.44 -4.76 -5.91
C LYS A 184 -3.82 -4.82 -5.25
N CYS A 185 -4.20 -3.77 -4.52
CA CYS A 185 -5.57 -3.63 -4.08
C CYS A 185 -6.50 -3.45 -5.28
N SER A 186 -7.33 -4.47 -5.51
CA SER A 186 -7.80 -4.79 -6.85
C SER A 186 -8.71 -3.72 -7.45
N SER A 187 -8.48 -3.41 -8.73
CA SER A 187 -9.40 -2.60 -9.54
C SER A 187 -10.82 -3.19 -9.67
N THR A 188 -11.01 -4.46 -9.30
CA THR A 188 -12.32 -5.11 -9.19
C THR A 188 -13.06 -4.80 -7.88
N ASP A 189 -12.36 -4.58 -6.76
CA ASP A 189 -12.96 -4.19 -5.49
C ASP A 189 -12.67 -2.72 -5.17
N LYS A 190 -13.46 -1.86 -5.81
CA LYS A 190 -13.43 -0.40 -5.61
C LYS A 190 -13.77 0.04 -4.17
N THR A 191 -14.20 -0.86 -3.29
CA THR A 191 -14.45 -0.52 -1.88
C THR A 191 -13.19 -0.53 -1.03
N LYS A 192 -12.08 -1.12 -1.52
CA LYS A 192 -10.83 -1.29 -0.76
C LYS A 192 -9.56 -0.92 -1.56
N PRO A 193 -9.40 0.31 -2.05
CA PRO A 193 -8.30 0.68 -2.93
C PRO A 193 -6.99 1.07 -2.22
N TYR A 194 -6.92 1.02 -0.89
CA TYR A 194 -5.74 1.43 -0.12
C TYR A 194 -5.08 0.26 0.61
N CYS A 195 -3.78 0.36 0.83
CA CYS A 195 -2.94 -0.72 1.36
C CYS A 195 -2.53 -0.43 2.80
N LEU A 196 -2.97 -1.26 3.74
CA LEU A 196 -2.55 -1.23 5.13
C LEU A 196 -1.40 -2.23 5.33
N LYS A 197 -0.21 -1.76 5.66
CA LYS A 197 0.85 -2.64 6.20
C LYS A 197 0.59 -2.85 7.70
N LYS A 198 0.36 -4.09 8.11
CA LYS A 198 0.12 -4.44 9.53
C LYS A 198 1.45 -4.57 10.25
N GLU A 199 1.72 -3.73 11.24
CA GLU A 199 3.01 -3.76 11.95
C GLU A 199 3.34 -5.11 12.61
N ALA A 200 2.32 -5.86 13.05
CA ALA A 200 2.47 -7.08 13.84
C ALA A 200 3.06 -8.29 13.06
N ASP A 201 2.79 -8.39 11.75
CA ASP A 201 3.27 -9.48 10.88
C ASP A 201 3.91 -8.96 9.57
N GLN A 202 3.88 -7.64 9.36
CA GLN A 202 4.29 -6.91 8.15
C GLN A 202 3.53 -7.31 6.86
N SER A 203 2.37 -7.97 6.99
CA SER A 203 1.47 -8.29 5.88
C SER A 203 0.75 -7.06 5.34
N VAL A 204 0.26 -7.13 4.09
CA VAL A 204 -0.45 -6.05 3.41
C VAL A 204 -1.92 -6.42 3.21
N ASP A 205 -2.82 -5.69 3.87
CA ASP A 205 -4.28 -5.81 3.70
C ASP A 205 -4.84 -4.70 2.81
N CYS A 206 -5.89 -5.01 2.06
CA CYS A 206 -6.66 -4.02 1.30
C CYS A 206 -7.84 -3.48 2.10
N VAL A 207 -7.88 -2.14 2.21
CA VAL A 207 -8.78 -1.39 3.08
C VAL A 207 -9.42 -0.20 2.37
N ALA A 208 -10.54 0.28 2.91
CA ALA A 208 -11.30 1.37 2.29
C ALA A 208 -10.68 2.75 2.55
N CYS A 209 -9.90 2.91 3.61
CA CYS A 209 -9.22 4.15 3.96
C CYS A 209 -8.02 3.93 4.89
N LEU A 210 -7.15 4.93 4.98
CA LEU A 210 -6.09 5.04 6.01
C LEU A 210 -6.17 6.36 6.79
N LYS A 211 -6.93 7.33 6.27
CA LYS A 211 -7.13 8.70 6.77
C LYS A 211 -8.37 9.29 6.10
N ASP A 212 -8.96 10.34 6.68
CA ASP A 212 -10.21 10.95 6.20
C ASP A 212 -10.16 11.38 4.72
N SER A 213 -9.01 11.84 4.23
CA SER A 213 -8.83 12.24 2.82
C SER A 213 -8.88 11.08 1.80
N HIS A 214 -9.11 9.84 2.25
CA HIS A 214 -9.35 8.67 1.42
C HIS A 214 -10.85 8.39 1.23
N CYS A 215 -11.72 9.09 1.95
CA CYS A 215 -13.15 8.85 1.99
C CYS A 215 -13.97 9.88 1.18
N GLY A 216 -15.14 9.44 0.71
CA GLY A 216 -16.09 10.29 -0.02
C GLY A 216 -16.98 11.12 0.90
N ALA A 217 -17.58 12.19 0.36
CA ALA A 217 -18.35 13.18 1.12
C ALA A 217 -19.58 12.64 1.90
N THR A 218 -20.05 11.43 1.57
CA THR A 218 -21.13 10.73 2.28
C THR A 218 -20.68 9.98 3.54
N THR A 219 -19.39 9.62 3.61
CA THR A 219 -18.78 8.86 4.70
C THR A 219 -17.36 9.39 4.98
N PRO A 220 -17.18 10.70 5.23
CA PRO A 220 -15.89 11.39 5.09
C PRO A 220 -14.83 11.05 6.15
N LYS A 221 -15.18 10.26 7.18
CA LYS A 221 -14.30 9.94 8.31
C LYS A 221 -13.77 8.53 8.17
N CYS A 222 -12.45 8.34 8.26
CA CYS A 222 -11.86 7.02 8.30
C CYS A 222 -11.86 6.47 9.73
N ASP A 223 -12.50 5.32 9.93
CA ASP A 223 -12.28 4.54 11.14
C ASP A 223 -10.93 3.83 11.04
N THR A 224 -9.92 4.26 11.79
CA THR A 224 -8.57 3.66 11.75
C THR A 224 -8.42 2.38 12.57
N THR A 225 -9.50 1.84 13.13
CA THR A 225 -9.52 0.53 13.79
C THR A 225 -10.09 -0.54 12.86
N GLU A 226 -11.17 -0.22 12.14
CA GLU A 226 -11.82 -1.10 11.15
C GLU A 226 -11.34 -0.85 9.70
N TYR A 227 -10.66 0.27 9.46
CA TYR A 227 -10.21 0.78 8.15
C TYR A 227 -11.33 0.91 7.10
N VAL A 228 -12.49 1.38 7.58
CA VAL A 228 -13.69 1.67 6.78
C VAL A 228 -14.11 3.14 6.88
N CYS A 229 -14.60 3.69 5.77
CA CYS A 229 -15.17 5.03 5.73
C CYS A 229 -16.54 5.06 6.42
N LYS A 230 -16.70 5.90 7.43
CA LYS A 230 -17.92 6.10 8.23
C LYS A 230 -18.40 7.55 8.10
N PRO A 231 -19.70 7.84 8.35
CA PRO A 231 -20.15 9.23 8.55
C PRO A 231 -19.40 9.90 9.72
N PHE A 232 -19.45 11.23 9.83
CA PHE A 232 -18.83 11.93 10.96
C PHE A 232 -19.39 11.48 12.31
N CYS A 233 -20.70 11.21 12.33
CA CYS A 233 -21.48 10.80 13.48
C CYS A 233 -22.50 9.71 13.10
N THR A 234 -22.98 8.98 14.10
CA THR A 234 -24.13 8.05 14.01
C THR A 234 -25.23 8.37 15.03
N LYS A 235 -24.94 9.22 16.00
CA LYS A 235 -25.79 9.66 17.13
C LYS A 235 -25.24 10.97 17.69
N ASP A 236 -26.09 11.75 18.36
CA ASP A 236 -25.73 13.08 18.89
C ASP A 236 -24.47 13.07 19.78
N SER A 237 -24.20 11.97 20.51
CA SER A 237 -23.00 11.83 21.36
C SER A 237 -21.67 11.73 20.60
N ASP A 238 -21.69 11.60 19.27
CA ASP A 238 -20.48 11.53 18.44
C ASP A 238 -20.03 12.94 17.97
N CYS A 239 -20.84 13.96 18.23
CA CYS A 239 -20.63 15.37 17.89
C CYS A 239 -20.17 16.18 19.12
N ALA A 240 -19.93 17.49 18.95
CA ALA A 240 -19.58 18.37 20.06
C ALA A 240 -20.79 18.65 20.98
N SER A 241 -20.52 19.21 22.17
CA SER A 241 -21.57 19.63 23.10
C SER A 241 -22.49 20.69 22.47
N ASN A 242 -23.79 20.42 22.47
CA ASN A 242 -24.85 21.19 21.78
C ASN A 242 -24.87 21.08 20.25
N GLU A 243 -24.22 20.05 19.67
CA GLU A 243 -24.47 19.62 18.30
C GLU A 243 -25.35 18.36 18.27
N PHE A 244 -25.93 18.10 17.10
CA PHE A 244 -26.82 16.98 16.83
C PHE A 244 -26.34 16.23 15.60
N CYS A 245 -26.51 14.91 15.59
CA CYS A 245 -26.24 14.10 14.42
C CYS A 245 -27.49 14.04 13.53
N ASP A 246 -27.39 14.56 12.31
CA ASP A 246 -28.38 14.34 11.26
C ASP A 246 -27.68 13.94 9.96
N SER A 247 -28.26 12.97 9.24
CA SER A 247 -27.77 12.54 7.91
C SER A 247 -26.26 12.22 7.84
N GLY A 248 -25.65 11.80 8.96
CA GLY A 248 -24.23 11.49 9.09
C GLY A 248 -23.29 12.70 9.31
N LYS A 249 -23.85 13.89 9.58
CA LYS A 249 -23.13 15.14 9.87
C LYS A 249 -23.52 15.68 11.25
N CYS A 250 -22.57 16.36 11.89
CA CYS A 250 -22.86 17.16 13.07
C CYS A 250 -23.39 18.55 12.66
N LEU A 251 -24.56 18.90 13.18
CA LEU A 251 -25.26 20.17 12.94
C LEU A 251 -25.45 20.88 14.29
N GLN A 252 -25.48 22.21 14.30
CA GLN A 252 -25.80 23.00 15.51
C GLN A 252 -27.27 22.92 15.91
N CYS A 253 -28.14 22.54 14.97
CA CYS A 253 -29.58 22.49 15.14
C CYS A 253 -30.24 21.53 14.14
N ARG A 254 -31.44 21.05 14.50
CA ARG A 254 -32.38 20.35 13.62
C ARG A 254 -33.65 21.17 13.39
N ALA A 255 -34.00 22.03 14.33
CA ALA A 255 -35.04 23.05 14.21
C ALA A 255 -34.65 24.33 14.96
N SER A 256 -35.30 25.46 14.65
CA SER A 256 -35.03 26.76 15.31
C SER A 256 -35.25 26.74 16.83
N SER A 257 -35.98 25.76 17.36
CA SER A 257 -36.12 25.52 18.81
C SER A 257 -34.82 25.14 19.51
N ASP A 258 -33.87 24.58 18.77
CA ASP A 258 -32.56 24.18 19.31
C ASP A 258 -31.62 25.40 19.45
N CYS A 259 -31.89 26.45 18.67
CA CYS A 259 -31.13 27.68 18.63
C CYS A 259 -31.46 28.60 19.81
N THR A 260 -30.95 28.25 20.99
CA THR A 260 -31.18 28.99 22.26
C THR A 260 -30.56 30.39 22.31
N SER A 261 -29.75 30.79 21.32
CA SER A 261 -29.13 32.12 21.24
C SER A 261 -30.08 33.14 20.60
N ALA A 262 -30.44 34.19 21.34
CA ALA A 262 -31.19 35.33 20.80
C ALA A 262 -30.44 36.07 19.66
N LYS A 263 -29.12 35.87 19.51
CA LYS A 263 -28.33 36.39 18.39
C LYS A 263 -28.40 35.52 17.12
N GLN A 264 -28.90 34.30 17.20
CA GLN A 264 -28.91 33.34 16.08
C GLN A 264 -30.21 32.49 16.12
N PRO A 265 -31.39 33.09 15.90
CA PRO A 265 -32.67 32.50 16.32
C PRO A 265 -33.27 31.44 15.38
N LEU A 266 -32.77 31.28 14.14
CA LEU A 266 -33.29 30.33 13.16
C LEU A 266 -32.29 29.22 12.87
N CYS A 267 -32.79 28.01 12.64
CA CYS A 267 -31.98 26.92 12.10
C CYS A 267 -32.05 26.93 10.57
N VAL A 268 -30.92 27.19 9.91
CA VAL A 268 -30.80 27.25 8.44
C VAL A 268 -29.69 26.29 8.01
N GLU A 269 -30.03 25.29 7.20
CA GLU A 269 -29.14 24.19 6.75
C GLU A 269 -28.33 23.49 7.87
N GLY A 270 -28.86 23.51 9.11
CA GLY A 270 -28.22 22.91 10.29
C GLY A 270 -27.30 23.83 11.08
N VAL A 271 -27.25 25.14 10.75
CA VAL A 271 -26.50 26.17 11.47
C VAL A 271 -27.49 27.18 12.07
N CYS A 272 -27.24 27.62 13.31
CA CYS A 272 -28.06 28.66 13.92
C CYS A 272 -27.66 30.04 13.38
N MET A 273 -28.59 30.80 12.82
CA MET A 273 -28.36 32.13 12.26
C MET A 273 -29.65 32.98 12.17
N CYS A 274 -29.58 34.12 11.50
CA CYS A 274 -30.71 34.84 10.91
C CYS A 274 -30.49 34.99 9.39
N GLU A 275 -31.55 35.21 8.61
CA GLU A 275 -31.44 35.50 7.17
C GLU A 275 -31.75 36.98 6.86
N LYS A 276 -32.53 37.65 7.71
CA LYS A 276 -33.04 39.02 7.52
C LYS A 276 -33.43 39.68 8.84
N ASP A 277 -33.48 41.01 8.86
CA ASP A 277 -33.84 41.83 10.04
C ASP A 277 -35.11 41.37 10.79
N SER A 278 -36.11 40.87 10.07
CA SER A 278 -37.40 40.44 10.65
C SER A 278 -37.34 39.15 11.46
N ASP A 279 -36.26 38.37 11.34
CA ASP A 279 -36.08 37.12 12.08
C ASP A 279 -35.61 37.36 13.51
N CYS A 280 -35.07 38.55 13.76
CA CYS A 280 -34.37 38.88 14.98
C CYS A 280 -35.30 39.38 16.10
N PRO A 281 -35.04 39.00 17.36
CA PRO A 281 -35.88 39.39 18.48
C PRO A 281 -35.76 40.87 18.83
N ALA A 282 -36.75 41.39 19.56
CA ALA A 282 -36.77 42.76 20.05
C ALA A 282 -35.47 43.11 20.80
N GLY A 283 -34.83 44.21 20.41
CA GLY A 283 -33.52 44.64 20.91
C GLY A 283 -32.35 44.31 19.96
N PHE A 284 -32.52 43.41 19.00
CA PHE A 284 -31.50 43.04 18.00
C PHE A 284 -32.03 43.20 16.57
N GLY A 285 -32.61 44.35 16.23
CA GLY A 285 -33.41 44.57 15.01
C GLY A 285 -32.66 44.55 13.66
N LYS A 286 -31.43 44.02 13.60
CA LYS A 286 -30.61 43.91 12.39
C LYS A 286 -29.98 42.53 12.26
N CYS A 287 -30.02 41.94 11.07
CA CYS A 287 -29.31 40.71 10.76
C CYS A 287 -28.05 41.01 9.92
N GLU A 288 -26.87 40.66 10.43
CA GLU A 288 -25.59 40.89 9.77
C GLU A 288 -24.71 39.65 9.88
N SER A 289 -24.22 39.12 8.75
CA SER A 289 -23.39 37.90 8.71
C SER A 289 -23.96 36.73 9.53
N GLY A 290 -25.26 36.49 9.40
CA GLY A 290 -25.99 35.43 10.11
C GLY A 290 -26.22 35.69 11.61
N ASN A 291 -25.86 36.87 12.13
CA ASN A 291 -26.04 37.22 13.54
C ASN A 291 -26.99 38.42 13.70
N CYS A 292 -27.93 38.30 14.63
CA CYS A 292 -28.78 39.39 15.07
C CYS A 292 -27.99 40.36 15.96
N ILE A 293 -27.88 41.60 15.51
CA ILE A 293 -27.15 42.69 16.13
C ILE A 293 -28.09 43.86 16.44
N GLN A 294 -27.67 44.74 17.35
CA GLN A 294 -28.47 45.87 17.82
C GLN A 294 -28.41 47.06 16.84
N CYS A 295 -27.33 47.13 16.06
CA CYS A 295 -27.00 48.23 15.16
C CYS A 295 -25.93 47.78 14.15
N SER A 296 -25.94 48.33 12.93
CA SER A 296 -24.76 48.33 12.04
C SER A 296 -24.03 49.68 12.11
N GLN A 297 -24.72 50.75 12.52
CA GLN A 297 -24.22 52.12 12.65
C GLN A 297 -24.82 52.80 13.89
N SER A 298 -24.14 53.83 14.43
CA SER A 298 -24.54 54.49 15.68
C SER A 298 -25.92 55.16 15.66
N SER A 299 -26.49 55.42 14.48
CA SER A 299 -27.84 55.96 14.30
C SER A 299 -28.96 54.92 14.40
N ASP A 300 -28.64 53.63 14.37
CA ASP A 300 -29.63 52.55 14.57
C ASP A 300 -29.93 52.34 16.06
N CYS A 301 -29.09 52.88 16.95
CA CYS A 301 -29.18 52.66 18.38
C CYS A 301 -30.36 53.40 19.03
N PRO A 302 -31.08 52.77 19.97
CA PRO A 302 -32.22 53.38 20.65
C PRO A 302 -31.81 54.46 21.65
N GLU A 303 -32.78 55.25 22.10
CA GLU A 303 -32.59 56.23 23.18
C GLU A 303 -31.92 55.58 24.40
N GLY A 304 -30.77 56.15 24.79
CA GLY A 304 -29.87 55.66 25.83
C GLY A 304 -28.48 55.29 25.30
N PHE A 305 -28.32 55.13 23.99
CA PHE A 305 -27.07 54.63 23.38
C PHE A 305 -26.62 55.51 22.22
N THR A 306 -25.30 55.65 22.07
CA THR A 306 -24.69 56.71 21.25
C THR A 306 -23.59 56.24 20.32
N ARG A 307 -23.07 55.02 20.51
CA ARG A 307 -22.10 54.41 19.59
C ARG A 307 -22.40 52.95 19.34
N CYS A 308 -22.48 52.56 18.07
CA CYS A 308 -22.43 51.15 17.70
C CYS A 308 -20.99 50.64 17.77
N VAL A 309 -20.76 49.48 18.38
CA VAL A 309 -19.46 48.80 18.43
C VAL A 309 -19.68 47.30 18.30
N SER A 310 -19.14 46.69 17.24
CA SER A 310 -19.21 45.24 17.01
C SER A 310 -20.64 44.65 17.08
N GLY A 311 -21.62 45.41 16.58
CA GLY A 311 -23.04 45.02 16.60
C GLY A 311 -23.77 45.28 17.92
N GLU A 312 -23.14 45.89 18.92
CA GLU A 312 -23.75 46.25 20.19
C GLU A 312 -23.83 47.77 20.38
N CYS A 313 -24.96 48.24 20.89
CA CYS A 313 -25.18 49.64 21.20
C CYS A 313 -24.59 49.97 22.56
N LEU A 314 -23.65 50.92 22.60
CA LEU A 314 -22.96 51.36 23.81
C LEU A 314 -23.19 52.84 24.09
N LEU A 315 -23.11 53.20 25.38
CA LEU A 315 -22.91 54.57 25.82
C LEU A 315 -21.51 55.04 25.37
N GLN A 316 -21.45 56.12 24.60
CA GLN A 316 -20.22 56.81 24.26
C GLN A 316 -19.55 57.31 25.55
N LEU A 317 -18.26 56.99 25.72
CA LEU A 317 -17.40 57.62 26.72
C LEU A 317 -17.06 59.06 26.31
N CYS A 318 -16.93 59.96 27.29
CA CYS A 318 -16.55 61.35 27.05
C CYS A 318 -15.64 61.91 28.15
N SER A 319 -14.80 62.88 27.80
CA SER A 319 -14.08 63.76 28.76
C SER A 319 -14.87 65.04 29.04
N GLU A 320 -15.51 65.59 28.01
CA GLU A 320 -16.31 66.82 28.06
C GLU A 320 -17.53 66.77 27.11
N SER A 321 -18.52 67.62 27.34
CA SER A 321 -19.78 67.61 26.57
C SER A 321 -19.61 67.91 25.07
N ALA A 322 -18.51 68.54 24.65
CA ALA A 322 -18.23 68.81 23.25
C ALA A 322 -17.92 67.54 22.42
N GLU A 323 -17.50 66.46 23.08
CA GLU A 323 -17.28 65.16 22.44
C GLU A 323 -18.62 64.45 22.11
N CYS A 324 -19.71 64.82 22.79
CA CYS A 324 -21.02 64.19 22.66
C CYS A 324 -21.81 64.76 21.47
N THR A 325 -21.50 64.28 20.27
CA THR A 325 -22.04 64.81 19.00
C THR A 325 -23.49 64.41 18.68
N ASN A 326 -24.08 63.47 19.43
CA ASN A 326 -25.50 63.11 19.28
C ASN A 326 -26.37 64.13 20.03
N PRO A 327 -27.31 64.85 19.36
CA PRO A 327 -28.08 65.93 19.97
C PRO A 327 -28.96 65.47 21.14
N ASN A 328 -29.42 64.21 21.15
CA ASN A 328 -30.20 63.66 22.25
C ASN A 328 -29.35 63.26 23.48
N TYR A 329 -28.01 63.39 23.39
CA TYR A 329 -27.04 62.93 24.38
C TYR A 329 -25.88 63.92 24.60
N GLY A 330 -26.10 65.20 24.31
CA GLY A 330 -25.07 66.26 24.26
C GLY A 330 -24.48 66.72 25.61
N LYS A 331 -24.50 65.89 26.66
CA LYS A 331 -23.98 66.24 28.00
C LYS A 331 -23.07 65.15 28.53
N CYS A 332 -21.90 65.51 29.04
CA CYS A 332 -20.95 64.55 29.59
C CYS A 332 -21.13 64.36 31.11
N LYS A 333 -21.34 63.13 31.57
CA LYS A 333 -21.62 62.80 32.98
C LYS A 333 -20.77 61.65 33.50
N ARG A 334 -20.13 61.85 34.65
CA ARG A 334 -19.43 60.78 35.38
C ARG A 334 -20.43 59.84 36.06
N ILE A 335 -20.36 58.55 35.76
CA ILE A 335 -21.19 57.48 36.34
C ILE A 335 -20.25 56.37 36.82
N GLY A 336 -20.06 56.27 38.14
CA GLY A 336 -19.11 55.34 38.75
C GLY A 336 -17.65 55.70 38.38
N PRO A 337 -16.84 54.75 37.88
CA PRO A 337 -15.45 55.04 37.50
C PRO A 337 -15.36 55.92 36.24
N ASN A 338 -16.26 55.69 35.28
CA ASN A 338 -16.22 56.19 33.90
C ASN A 338 -17.11 57.42 33.70
N THR A 339 -17.00 58.04 32.53
CA THR A 339 -17.75 59.25 32.14
C THR A 339 -18.36 59.03 30.76
N PHE A 340 -19.66 59.29 30.62
CA PHE A 340 -20.47 58.93 29.46
C PHE A 340 -21.32 60.11 28.95
N CYS A 341 -21.65 60.09 27.66
CA CYS A 341 -22.63 61.00 27.06
C CYS A 341 -24.05 60.61 27.50
N VAL A 342 -24.78 61.57 28.05
CA VAL A 342 -26.15 61.45 28.57
C VAL A 342 -27.02 62.58 28.02
N GLY A 343 -28.35 62.43 28.08
CA GLY A 343 -29.28 63.42 27.54
C GLY A 343 -29.28 64.73 28.31
N CYS A 344 -29.22 64.67 29.65
CA CYS A 344 -29.35 65.85 30.50
C CYS A 344 -28.61 65.74 31.83
N LEU A 345 -28.32 66.89 32.42
CA LEU A 345 -27.86 67.06 33.80
C LEU A 345 -28.91 67.80 34.66
N GLN A 346 -29.74 68.63 34.01
CA GLN A 346 -30.77 69.49 34.60
C GLN A 346 -31.89 69.75 33.57
N ASP A 347 -33.06 70.22 34.00
CA ASP A 347 -34.23 70.42 33.11
C ASP A 347 -33.96 71.39 31.95
N SER A 348 -33.10 72.39 32.14
CA SER A 348 -32.72 73.35 31.10
C SER A 348 -31.74 72.79 30.04
N ASP A 349 -31.37 71.52 30.13
CA ASP A 349 -30.73 70.78 29.04
C ASP A 349 -31.76 70.16 28.07
N CYS A 350 -33.06 70.16 28.41
CA CYS A 350 -34.10 69.44 27.69
C CYS A 350 -35.00 70.36 26.85
N ASP A 351 -35.00 70.15 25.54
CA ASP A 351 -35.86 70.86 24.61
C ASP A 351 -37.35 70.47 24.72
N ASN A 352 -38.22 71.30 24.13
CA ASN A 352 -39.67 71.07 23.98
C ASN A 352 -40.46 70.92 25.30
N GLY A 353 -39.92 71.40 26.43
CA GLY A 353 -40.60 71.39 27.73
C GLY A 353 -40.58 70.04 28.45
N LYS A 354 -39.72 69.11 28.01
CA LYS A 354 -39.37 67.89 28.74
C LYS A 354 -38.63 68.20 30.04
N SER A 355 -38.66 67.28 31.00
CA SER A 355 -37.85 67.37 32.22
C SER A 355 -36.69 66.37 32.21
N CYS A 356 -35.66 66.64 33.02
CA CYS A 356 -34.52 65.76 33.15
C CYS A 356 -34.77 64.70 34.22
N ASP A 357 -34.96 63.45 33.79
CA ASP A 357 -34.97 62.30 34.70
C ASP A 357 -33.54 62.03 35.17
N THR A 358 -33.11 62.73 36.21
CA THR A 358 -31.76 62.64 36.81
C THR A 358 -31.43 61.26 37.40
N THR A 359 -32.38 60.32 37.41
CA THR A 359 -32.14 58.90 37.76
C THR A 359 -31.52 58.10 36.61
N VAL A 360 -31.83 58.48 35.36
CA VAL A 360 -31.32 57.84 34.14
C VAL A 360 -30.57 58.81 33.20
N PHE A 361 -30.58 60.11 33.53
CA PHE A 361 -30.02 61.22 32.75
C PHE A 361 -30.60 61.35 31.33
N LEU A 362 -31.92 61.21 31.22
CA LEU A 362 -32.69 61.31 29.96
C LEU A 362 -33.76 62.41 30.03
N CYS A 363 -33.99 63.12 28.93
CA CYS A 363 -35.09 64.07 28.79
C CYS A 363 -36.42 63.35 28.50
N ARG A 364 -37.39 63.48 29.40
CA ARG A 364 -38.71 62.82 29.31
C ARG A 364 -39.84 63.83 29.14
#